data_AF-A0A936R7T7-F1
#
_entry.id   AF-A0A936R7T7-F1
#
_cell.length_a   1.000
_cell.length_b   1.000
_cell.length_c   1.000
_cell.angle_alpha   90.00
_cell.angle_beta   90.00
_cell.angle_gamma   90.00
#
_symmetry.space_group_name_H-M   'P 1'
#
loop_
_entity.id
_entity.type
_entity.pdbx_description
1 polymer ?
#
loop_
_entity_poly.entity_id
_entity_poly.type
_entity_poly.pdbx_seq_one_letter_code
_entity_poly.pdbx_strand_id
1 'polypeptide(L)'
;MRRSLPATAARTIRRAVTWRPKSPGREVVDIEWLISPLRYDVHIRAAMFEAIATRPEQEPIEDFLTRSKSHPYVVWFREIEAARFRPWLLKDDAALMADYRERVRKAVDTFASFSKTGYDTRYPVTLRSTRGLQSTDTGLPFGRSLHVGDGGHRLALLLRAGSALEPAMYRVDPRPRPVLDNTSILLRHVPLSEADYVAFVAPGYVPGARGLALDTLDALEKTVAEQAPERITELRRIVEAHERARSAYQASGGNHG
;
A
#
# COMPACT_ATOMS: atom_id res chain seq x y z
N MET A 1 21.99 -17.22 12.76
CA MET A 1 22.82 -16.36 13.64
C MET A 1 22.10 -16.15 14.97
N ARG A 2 22.62 -16.70 16.08
CA ARG A 2 22.11 -16.39 17.43
C ARG A 2 22.48 -14.94 17.77
N ARG A 3 21.49 -14.09 18.06
CA ARG A 3 21.72 -12.68 18.40
C ARG A 3 22.34 -12.57 19.79
N SER A 4 23.29 -11.67 19.99
CA SER A 4 23.94 -11.46 21.28
C SER A 4 22.98 -10.87 22.33
N LEU A 5 23.16 -11.28 23.58
CA LEU A 5 22.44 -10.76 24.75
C LEU A 5 22.45 -9.21 24.84
N PRO A 6 23.57 -8.51 24.62
CA PRO A 6 23.58 -7.03 24.64
C PRO A 6 22.72 -6.39 23.56
N ALA A 7 22.65 -6.94 22.35
CA ALA A 7 21.76 -6.44 21.30
C ALA A 7 20.28 -6.63 21.65
N THR A 8 19.96 -7.69 22.38
CA THR A 8 18.60 -7.96 22.87
C THR A 8 18.23 -7.00 24.00
N ALA A 9 19.13 -6.76 24.96
CA ALA A 9 18.92 -5.83 26.07
C ALA A 9 18.76 -4.37 25.57
N ALA A 10 19.65 -3.89 24.70
CA ALA A 10 19.55 -2.56 24.11
C ALA A 10 18.23 -2.37 23.34
N ARG A 11 17.78 -3.39 22.60
CA ARG A 11 16.49 -3.38 21.91
C ARG A 11 15.32 -3.32 22.88
N THR A 12 15.35 -4.09 23.96
CA THR A 12 14.29 -4.13 24.99
C THR A 12 14.18 -2.79 25.72
N ILE A 13 15.32 -2.23 26.15
CA ILE A 13 15.37 -0.90 26.78
C ILE A 13 14.86 0.16 25.81
N ARG A 14 15.33 0.17 24.56
CA ARG A 14 14.83 1.10 23.54
C ARG A 14 13.33 0.94 23.32
N ARG A 15 12.80 -0.29 23.31
CA ARG A 15 11.36 -0.56 23.17
C ARG A 15 10.55 -0.05 24.35
N ALA A 16 11.07 -0.19 25.57
CA ALA A 16 10.43 0.30 26.79
C ALA A 16 10.44 1.83 26.86
N VAL A 17 11.58 2.46 26.57
CA VAL A 17 11.75 3.92 26.63
C VAL A 17 11.01 4.65 25.49
N THR A 18 10.85 4.01 24.34
CA THR A 18 10.09 4.58 23.20
C THR A 18 8.64 4.09 23.14
N TRP A 19 8.20 3.31 24.13
CA TRP A 19 6.81 2.87 24.18
C TRP A 19 5.92 4.07 24.44
N ARG A 20 5.02 4.33 23.50
CA ARG A 20 3.94 5.31 23.63
C ARG A 20 2.65 4.63 23.22
N PRO A 21 1.54 4.84 23.96
CA PRO A 21 0.27 4.28 23.59
C PRO A 21 -0.16 4.82 22.23
N LYS A 22 -0.82 3.98 21.43
CA LYS A 22 -1.47 4.42 20.19
C LYS A 22 -2.70 5.25 20.57
N SER A 23 -2.95 6.36 19.89
CA SER A 23 -4.15 7.17 20.11
C SER A 23 -5.31 6.69 19.21
N PRO A 24 -6.57 6.88 19.62
CA PRO A 24 -7.72 6.66 18.74
C PRO A 24 -7.68 7.59 17.54
N GLY A 25 -8.31 7.16 16.44
CA GLY A 25 -8.65 8.05 15.34
C GLY A 25 -9.59 9.17 15.79
N ARG A 26 -9.53 10.30 15.09
CA ARG A 26 -10.30 11.51 15.44
C ARG A 26 -11.14 12.03 14.29
N GLU A 27 -10.70 11.75 13.07
CA GLU A 27 -11.26 12.31 11.84
C GLU A 27 -11.57 11.18 10.86
N VAL A 28 -12.56 11.40 10.01
CA VAL A 28 -12.78 10.56 8.83
C VAL A 28 -11.64 10.81 7.86
N VAL A 29 -11.02 9.73 7.36
CA VAL A 29 -9.89 9.82 6.44
C VAL A 29 -10.27 9.25 5.08
N ASP A 30 -10.11 10.06 4.03
CA ASP A 30 -10.18 9.58 2.65
C ASP A 30 -9.02 8.59 2.40
N ILE A 31 -9.37 7.38 1.95
CA ILE A 31 -8.40 6.31 1.75
C ILE A 31 -7.50 6.60 0.55
N GLU A 32 -8.03 7.17 -0.53
CA GLU A 32 -7.21 7.51 -1.71
C GLU A 32 -6.21 8.59 -1.39
N TRP A 33 -6.64 9.63 -0.66
CA TRP A 33 -5.72 10.61 -0.11
C TRP A 33 -4.65 9.92 0.72
N LEU A 34 -5.02 9.01 1.63
CA LEU A 34 -4.10 8.36 2.56
C LEU A 34 -3.05 7.46 1.87
N ILE A 35 -3.42 6.74 0.81
CA ILE A 35 -2.54 5.79 0.11
C ILE A 35 -1.71 6.47 -0.99
N SER A 36 -2.22 7.54 -1.57
CA SER A 36 -1.53 8.29 -2.61
C SER A 36 -0.36 9.11 -2.05
N PRO A 37 0.82 9.14 -2.70
CA PRO A 37 1.22 8.42 -3.92
C PRO A 37 2.05 7.15 -3.64
N LEU A 38 2.22 6.75 -2.37
CA LEU A 38 3.27 5.79 -1.96
C LEU A 38 2.79 4.35 -1.78
N ARG A 39 1.47 4.12 -1.79
CA ARG A 39 0.84 2.85 -1.40
C ARG A 39 -0.02 2.25 -2.52
N TYR A 40 0.51 2.22 -3.75
CA TYR A 40 -0.15 1.54 -4.88
C TYR A 40 -0.49 0.07 -4.58
N ASP A 41 0.23 -0.56 -3.64
CA ASP A 41 -0.10 -1.91 -3.16
C ASP A 41 -1.54 -2.06 -2.64
N VAL A 42 -2.17 -0.98 -2.15
CA VAL A 42 -3.55 -1.04 -1.66
C VAL A 42 -4.53 -1.20 -2.83
N HIS A 43 -4.28 -0.57 -3.98
CA HIS A 43 -5.08 -0.78 -5.20
C HIS A 43 -4.94 -2.21 -5.73
N ILE A 44 -3.71 -2.76 -5.77
CA ILE A 44 -3.49 -4.16 -6.18
C ILE A 44 -4.26 -5.14 -5.29
N ARG A 45 -4.27 -4.90 -3.96
CA ARG A 45 -5.07 -5.71 -3.03
C ARG A 45 -6.57 -5.51 -3.24
N ALA A 46 -7.02 -4.30 -3.54
CA ALA A 46 -8.44 -4.02 -3.80
C ALA A 46 -8.92 -4.74 -5.07
N ALA A 47 -8.11 -4.74 -6.14
CA ALA A 47 -8.35 -5.51 -7.36
C ALA A 47 -8.46 -7.01 -7.07
N MET A 48 -7.64 -7.55 -6.18
CA MET A 48 -7.76 -8.96 -5.75
C MET A 48 -9.10 -9.23 -5.04
N PHE A 49 -9.54 -8.31 -4.17
CA PHE A 49 -10.86 -8.44 -3.55
C PHE A 49 -12.00 -8.32 -4.56
N GLU A 50 -11.83 -7.54 -5.62
CA GLU A 50 -12.80 -7.50 -6.73
C GLU A 50 -12.83 -8.81 -7.50
N ALA A 51 -11.68 -9.43 -7.77
CA ALA A 51 -11.59 -10.76 -8.37
C ALA A 51 -12.19 -11.88 -7.48
N ILE A 52 -12.15 -11.71 -6.15
CA ILE A 52 -12.84 -12.59 -5.20
C ILE A 52 -14.36 -12.35 -5.24
N ALA A 53 -14.79 -11.09 -5.28
CA ALA A 53 -16.20 -10.72 -5.28
C ALA A 53 -16.95 -11.19 -6.54
N THR A 54 -16.26 -11.15 -7.69
CA THR A 54 -16.78 -11.56 -9.00
C THR A 54 -16.54 -13.04 -9.29
N ARG A 55 -16.01 -13.79 -8.31
CA ARG A 55 -15.80 -15.23 -8.41
C ARG A 55 -17.15 -15.96 -8.58
N PRO A 56 -17.32 -16.83 -9.60
CA PRO A 56 -18.50 -17.67 -9.69
C PRO A 56 -18.69 -18.51 -8.44
N GLU A 57 -19.91 -18.56 -7.89
CA GLU A 57 -20.17 -19.26 -6.63
C GLU A 57 -19.82 -20.76 -6.71
N GLN A 58 -20.01 -21.37 -7.88
CA GLN A 58 -19.67 -22.78 -8.11
C GLN A 58 -18.18 -23.01 -8.43
N GLU A 59 -17.36 -21.98 -8.61
CA GLU A 59 -15.93 -22.15 -8.93
C GLU A 59 -15.19 -22.76 -7.72
N PRO A 60 -14.58 -23.96 -7.88
CA PRO A 60 -13.73 -24.53 -6.85
C PRO A 60 -12.61 -23.56 -6.45
N ILE A 61 -12.29 -23.51 -5.16
CA ILE A 61 -11.22 -22.63 -4.66
C ILE A 61 -9.88 -22.91 -5.35
N GLU A 62 -9.62 -24.16 -5.74
CA GLU A 62 -8.37 -24.55 -6.41
C GLU A 62 -8.23 -23.97 -7.82
N ASP A 63 -9.33 -23.81 -8.53
CA ASP A 63 -9.36 -23.17 -9.85
C ASP A 63 -9.10 -21.68 -9.70
N PHE A 64 -9.73 -21.06 -8.69
CA PHE A 64 -9.47 -19.66 -8.35
C PHE A 64 -7.99 -19.41 -8.02
N LEU A 65 -7.40 -20.27 -7.19
CA LEU A 65 -5.98 -20.19 -6.82
C LEU A 65 -5.03 -20.40 -7.99
N THR A 66 -5.48 -21.12 -9.02
CA THR A 66 -4.70 -21.32 -10.24
C THR A 66 -4.74 -20.06 -11.10
N ARG A 67 -5.92 -19.49 -11.37
CA ARG A 67 -6.03 -18.24 -12.16
C ARG A 67 -5.45 -17.03 -11.45
N SER A 68 -5.48 -17.00 -10.11
CA SER A 68 -4.94 -15.86 -9.35
C SER A 68 -3.43 -15.67 -9.55
N LYS A 69 -2.71 -16.70 -9.99
CA LYS A 69 -1.26 -16.61 -10.30
C LYS A 69 -0.96 -15.60 -11.41
N SER A 70 -1.91 -15.33 -12.31
CA SER A 70 -1.77 -14.30 -13.35
C SER A 70 -2.21 -12.91 -12.88
N HIS A 71 -2.70 -12.77 -11.63
CA HIS A 71 -3.16 -11.50 -11.09
C HIS A 71 -1.96 -10.69 -10.52
N PRO A 72 -1.94 -9.35 -10.65
CA PRO A 72 -0.90 -8.48 -10.07
C PRO A 72 -0.65 -8.65 -8.56
N TYR A 73 -1.57 -9.31 -7.87
CA TYR A 73 -1.46 -9.63 -6.45
C TYR A 73 -0.34 -10.63 -6.14
N VAL A 74 0.04 -11.50 -7.09
CA VAL A 74 1.22 -12.37 -6.94
C VAL A 74 2.50 -11.54 -6.88
N VAL A 75 2.60 -10.48 -7.71
CA VAL A 75 3.73 -9.56 -7.74
C VAL A 75 3.80 -8.79 -6.43
N TRP A 76 2.67 -8.23 -5.96
CA TRP A 76 2.62 -7.62 -4.63
C TRP A 76 3.09 -8.58 -3.54
N PHE A 77 2.62 -9.82 -3.57
CA PHE A 77 2.99 -10.81 -2.58
C PHE A 77 4.49 -11.11 -2.61
N ARG A 78 5.09 -11.31 -3.78
CA ARG A 78 6.51 -11.60 -3.96
C ARG A 78 7.38 -10.41 -3.56
N GLU A 79 7.14 -9.26 -4.18
CA GLU A 79 8.04 -8.10 -4.13
C GLU A 79 7.86 -7.25 -2.87
N ILE A 80 6.70 -7.32 -2.21
CA ILE A 80 6.42 -6.55 -0.98
C ILE A 80 6.31 -7.46 0.24
N GLU A 81 5.39 -8.41 0.25
CA GLU A 81 5.11 -9.22 1.44
C GLU A 81 6.25 -10.22 1.74
N ALA A 82 6.63 -11.04 0.77
CA ALA A 82 7.67 -12.04 0.92
C ALA A 82 9.04 -11.38 1.09
N ALA A 83 9.41 -10.44 0.21
CA ALA A 83 10.69 -9.73 0.31
C ALA A 83 10.93 -9.08 1.69
N ARG A 84 9.90 -8.48 2.30
CA ARG A 84 10.06 -7.79 3.60
C ARG A 84 9.93 -8.71 4.81
N PHE A 85 8.98 -9.64 4.79
CA PHE A 85 8.63 -10.40 6.01
C PHE A 85 9.13 -11.85 5.98
N ARG A 86 9.32 -12.42 4.79
CA ARG A 86 9.68 -13.83 4.58
C ARG A 86 10.67 -14.02 3.43
N PRO A 87 11.83 -13.30 3.43
CA PRO A 87 12.74 -13.28 2.28
C PRO A 87 13.35 -14.64 1.94
N TRP A 88 13.33 -15.60 2.87
CA TRP A 88 13.77 -16.97 2.60
C TRP A 88 12.89 -17.69 1.58
N LEU A 89 11.61 -17.31 1.44
CA LEU A 89 10.71 -17.87 0.42
C LEU A 89 11.18 -17.53 -1.01
N LEU A 90 11.91 -16.43 -1.20
CA LEU A 90 12.39 -16.02 -2.53
C LEU A 90 13.48 -16.94 -3.10
N LYS A 91 13.98 -17.90 -2.31
CA LYS A 91 14.99 -18.88 -2.74
C LYS A 91 14.37 -20.18 -3.23
N ASP A 92 13.08 -20.38 -3.03
CA ASP A 92 12.35 -21.60 -3.36
C ASP A 92 10.98 -21.23 -3.91
N ASP A 93 10.84 -21.33 -5.22
CA ASP A 93 9.61 -20.94 -5.92
C ASP A 93 8.42 -21.80 -5.51
N ALA A 94 8.62 -23.10 -5.26
CA ALA A 94 7.56 -23.98 -4.80
C ALA A 94 7.05 -23.56 -3.41
N ALA A 95 7.96 -23.24 -2.48
CA ALA A 95 7.60 -22.73 -1.16
C ALA A 95 6.91 -21.35 -1.24
N LEU A 96 7.41 -20.45 -2.11
CA LEU A 96 6.79 -19.15 -2.36
C LEU A 96 5.34 -19.30 -2.85
N MET A 97 5.13 -20.18 -3.83
CA MET A 97 3.80 -20.40 -4.43
C MET A 97 2.84 -21.12 -3.49
N ALA A 98 3.34 -22.02 -2.63
CA ALA A 98 2.54 -22.62 -1.57
C ALA A 98 2.05 -21.54 -0.57
N ASP A 99 2.94 -20.64 -0.15
CA ASP A 99 2.57 -19.56 0.77
C ASP A 99 1.67 -18.50 0.11
N TYR A 100 1.88 -18.21 -1.17
CA TYR A 100 0.99 -17.36 -1.96
C TYR A 100 -0.45 -17.92 -1.99
N ARG A 101 -0.60 -19.22 -2.25
CA ARG A 101 -1.92 -19.88 -2.25
C ARG A 101 -2.61 -19.76 -0.89
N GLU A 102 -1.86 -19.97 0.18
CA GLU A 102 -2.38 -19.77 1.53
C GLU A 102 -2.77 -18.30 1.80
N ARG A 103 -2.00 -17.34 1.27
CA ARG A 103 -2.35 -15.92 1.35
C ARG A 103 -3.66 -15.60 0.63
N VAL A 104 -3.90 -16.21 -0.54
CA VAL A 104 -5.14 -16.02 -1.30
C VAL A 104 -6.33 -16.65 -0.58
N ARG A 105 -6.19 -17.86 -0.01
CA ARG A 105 -7.26 -18.46 0.83
C ARG A 105 -7.66 -17.54 1.97
N LYS A 106 -6.67 -17.01 2.71
CA LYS A 106 -6.93 -16.01 3.77
C LYS A 106 -7.60 -14.75 3.26
N ALA A 107 -7.29 -14.30 2.04
CA ALA A 107 -7.95 -13.15 1.44
C ALA A 107 -9.43 -13.46 1.13
N VAL A 108 -9.74 -14.66 0.64
CA VAL A 108 -11.14 -15.13 0.45
C VAL A 108 -11.89 -15.14 1.77
N ASP A 109 -11.31 -15.72 2.83
CA ASP A 109 -11.93 -15.75 4.16
C ASP A 109 -12.14 -14.34 4.73
N THR A 110 -11.15 -13.47 4.55
CA THR A 110 -11.22 -12.07 4.97
C THR A 110 -12.34 -11.34 4.24
N PHE A 111 -12.46 -11.55 2.92
CA PHE A 111 -13.52 -10.96 2.11
C PHE A 111 -14.91 -11.46 2.54
N ALA A 112 -15.06 -12.76 2.77
CA ALA A 112 -16.31 -13.35 3.22
C ALA A 112 -16.73 -12.77 4.59
N SER A 113 -15.79 -12.66 5.53
CA SER A 113 -16.02 -12.03 6.84
C SER A 113 -16.46 -10.57 6.69
N PHE A 114 -15.72 -9.77 5.91
CA PHE A 114 -16.04 -8.36 5.66
C PHE A 114 -17.40 -8.19 4.98
N SER A 115 -17.72 -9.03 4.00
CA SER A 115 -19.01 -8.98 3.29
C SER A 115 -20.19 -9.30 4.20
N LYS A 116 -19.97 -10.16 5.21
CA LYS A 116 -21.01 -10.56 6.17
C LYS A 116 -21.21 -9.53 7.29
N THR A 117 -20.14 -8.96 7.83
CA THR A 117 -20.21 -8.15 9.06
C THR A 117 -19.68 -6.72 8.93
N GLY A 118 -19.22 -6.33 7.74
CA GLY A 118 -18.53 -5.07 7.52
C GLY A 118 -17.16 -5.01 8.20
N TYR A 119 -16.69 -3.79 8.48
CA TYR A 119 -15.39 -3.56 9.11
C TYR A 119 -15.39 -3.98 10.59
N ASP A 120 -14.46 -4.87 10.97
CA ASP A 120 -14.28 -5.26 12.37
C ASP A 120 -13.36 -4.29 13.14
N THR A 121 -13.96 -3.44 13.97
CA THR A 121 -13.26 -2.41 14.77
C THR A 121 -12.35 -2.97 15.85
N ARG A 122 -12.44 -4.28 16.18
CA ARG A 122 -11.50 -4.96 17.08
C ARG A 122 -10.09 -5.04 16.49
N TYR A 123 -9.98 -4.97 15.15
CA TYR A 123 -8.73 -5.01 14.42
C TYR A 123 -8.51 -3.68 13.67
N PRO A 124 -8.16 -2.59 14.37
CA PRO A 124 -8.06 -1.26 13.75
C PRO A 124 -6.82 -1.11 12.86
N VAL A 125 -6.95 -0.40 11.73
CA VAL A 125 -5.82 0.01 10.88
C VAL A 125 -4.83 0.79 11.75
N THR A 126 -3.53 0.52 11.61
CA THR A 126 -2.53 1.35 12.29
C THR A 126 -2.05 2.40 11.31
N LEU A 127 -2.38 3.65 11.59
CA LEU A 127 -1.74 4.80 10.95
C LEU A 127 -0.53 5.22 11.77
N ARG A 128 0.35 5.98 11.15
CA ARG A 128 1.54 6.56 11.77
C ARG A 128 1.53 8.05 11.56
N SER A 129 1.99 8.76 12.58
CA SER A 129 2.15 10.20 12.50
C SER A 129 3.60 10.61 12.39
N THR A 130 3.88 11.53 11.48
CA THR A 130 5.18 12.17 11.23
C THR A 130 5.05 13.67 11.39
N ARG A 131 6.17 14.33 11.72
CA ARG A 131 6.24 15.80 11.83
C ARG A 131 7.22 16.32 10.79
N GLY A 132 6.81 17.33 10.04
CA GLY A 132 7.62 17.94 8.99
C GLY A 132 7.93 16.99 7.83
N LEU A 133 8.82 17.44 6.95
CA LEU A 133 9.27 16.67 5.78
C LEU A 133 10.06 15.42 6.22
N GLN A 134 9.66 14.27 5.70
CA GLN A 134 10.31 12.98 5.95
C GLN A 134 10.93 12.43 4.67
N SER A 135 11.80 11.43 4.85
CA SER A 135 12.27 10.58 3.75
C SER A 135 11.54 9.24 3.80
N THR A 136 11.11 8.74 2.65
CA THR A 136 10.59 7.38 2.50
C THR A 136 11.72 6.35 2.66
N ASP A 137 11.38 5.06 2.74
CA ASP A 137 12.36 3.96 2.69
C ASP A 137 13.13 3.86 1.35
N THR A 138 12.65 4.55 0.31
CA THR A 138 13.30 4.73 -1.01
C THR A 138 14.05 6.05 -1.16
N GLY A 139 14.03 6.94 -0.15
CA GLY A 139 14.77 8.21 -0.16
C GLY A 139 14.00 9.42 -0.71
N LEU A 140 12.70 9.28 -1.00
CA LEU A 140 11.88 10.37 -1.54
C LEU A 140 11.40 11.32 -0.43
N PRO A 141 11.35 12.64 -0.69
CA PRO A 141 10.76 13.58 0.25
C PRO A 141 9.24 13.36 0.33
N PHE A 142 8.69 13.33 1.54
CA PHE A 142 7.27 13.23 1.77
C PHE A 142 6.83 14.02 3.00
N GLY A 143 5.96 15.01 2.77
CA GLY A 143 5.57 16.02 3.75
C GLY A 143 4.29 15.73 4.52
N ARG A 144 3.61 14.59 4.26
CA ARG A 144 2.36 14.28 4.95
C ARG A 144 2.60 13.82 6.39
N SER A 145 1.75 14.31 7.29
CA SER A 145 1.80 14.02 8.72
C SER A 145 1.16 12.68 9.12
N LEU A 146 0.37 12.06 8.25
CA LEU A 146 -0.34 10.81 8.50
C LEU A 146 -0.12 9.84 7.34
N HIS A 147 0.26 8.59 7.64
CA HIS A 147 0.49 7.56 6.62
C HIS A 147 0.18 6.16 7.15
N VAL A 148 0.00 5.21 6.23
CA VAL A 148 -0.38 3.83 6.55
C VAL A 148 0.80 3.07 7.17
N GLY A 149 0.63 2.55 8.39
CA GLY A 149 1.61 1.72 9.07
C GLY A 149 1.34 0.21 8.99
N ASP A 150 0.07 -0.19 9.18
CA ASP A 150 -0.41 -1.58 9.08
C ASP A 150 -1.91 -1.59 8.73
N GLY A 151 -2.39 -2.68 8.11
CA GLY A 151 -3.79 -2.86 7.73
C GLY A 151 -4.08 -2.64 6.25
N GLY A 152 -3.11 -2.89 5.37
CA GLY A 152 -3.26 -2.72 3.92
C GLY A 152 -4.44 -3.48 3.31
N HIS A 153 -4.72 -4.73 3.76
CA HIS A 153 -5.90 -5.48 3.30
C HIS A 153 -7.23 -4.87 3.77
N ARG A 154 -7.27 -4.34 5.01
CA ARG A 154 -8.46 -3.68 5.55
C ARG A 154 -8.76 -2.38 4.80
N LEU A 155 -7.71 -1.61 4.48
CA LEU A 155 -7.86 -0.43 3.61
C LEU A 155 -8.30 -0.80 2.20
N ALA A 156 -7.78 -1.89 1.64
CA ALA A 156 -8.18 -2.35 0.31
C ALA A 156 -9.65 -2.78 0.23
N LEU A 157 -10.19 -3.40 1.28
CA LEU A 157 -11.63 -3.73 1.37
C LEU A 157 -12.49 -2.47 1.43
N LEU A 158 -12.11 -1.50 2.26
CA LEU A 158 -12.83 -0.21 2.35
C LEU A 158 -12.75 0.57 1.04
N LEU A 159 -11.56 0.62 0.41
CA LEU A 159 -11.36 1.25 -0.90
C LEU A 159 -12.26 0.63 -1.95
N ARG A 160 -12.28 -0.71 -2.05
CA ARG A 160 -13.17 -1.45 -2.95
C ARG A 160 -14.65 -1.13 -2.67
N ALA A 161 -15.03 -1.03 -1.40
CA ALA A 161 -16.39 -0.69 -1.00
C ALA A 161 -16.75 0.80 -1.15
N GLY A 162 -15.83 1.64 -1.66
CA GLY A 162 -16.04 3.08 -1.78
C GLY A 162 -16.20 3.80 -0.43
N SER A 163 -15.72 3.20 0.66
CA SER A 163 -15.88 3.71 2.02
C SER A 163 -14.66 4.49 2.49
N ALA A 164 -14.89 5.48 3.34
CA ALA A 164 -13.82 6.17 4.06
C ALA A 164 -13.33 5.37 5.28
N LEU A 165 -12.21 5.78 5.86
CA LEU A 165 -11.69 5.23 7.10
C LEU A 165 -12.21 6.03 8.31
N GLU A 166 -13.20 5.47 9.02
CA GLU A 166 -13.85 6.11 10.17
C GLU A 166 -12.94 6.16 11.41
N PRO A 167 -13.12 7.13 12.33
CA PRO A 167 -12.32 7.27 13.56
C PRO A 167 -12.20 5.98 14.39
N ALA A 168 -13.27 5.19 14.48
CA ALA A 168 -13.29 3.93 15.22
C ALA A 168 -12.41 2.84 14.57
N MET A 169 -12.18 2.93 13.25
CA MET A 169 -11.50 1.91 12.44
C MET A 169 -9.98 1.99 12.51
N TYR A 170 -9.39 3.05 13.08
CA TYR A 170 -7.94 3.18 13.13
C TYR A 170 -7.38 3.66 14.46
N ARG A 171 -6.07 3.43 14.61
CA ARG A 171 -5.24 3.93 15.72
C ARG A 171 -3.99 4.59 15.15
N VAL A 172 -3.57 5.68 15.76
CA VAL A 172 -2.35 6.40 15.36
C VAL A 172 -1.21 5.98 16.26
N ASP A 173 -0.16 5.45 15.65
CA ASP A 173 1.08 5.08 16.30
C ASP A 173 2.07 6.26 16.21
N PRO A 174 2.46 6.87 17.35
CA PRO A 174 3.34 8.04 17.36
C PRO A 174 4.82 7.67 17.21
N ARG A 175 5.16 6.38 17.11
CA ARG A 175 6.55 5.94 17.08
C ARG A 175 7.16 6.20 15.70
N PRO A 176 8.37 6.78 15.63
CA PRO A 176 9.00 7.11 14.37
C PRO A 176 9.32 5.84 13.60
N ARG A 177 8.91 5.81 12.33
CA ARG A 177 9.24 4.76 11.38
C ARG A 177 9.32 5.37 9.98
N PRO A 178 10.13 4.80 9.07
CA PRO A 178 10.14 5.22 7.68
C PRO A 178 8.76 5.10 7.06
N VAL A 179 8.44 6.06 6.20
CA VAL A 179 7.28 6.01 5.31
C VAL A 179 7.59 4.99 4.21
N LEU A 180 6.69 4.05 3.99
CA LEU A 180 6.89 3.00 2.99
C LEU A 180 6.47 3.50 1.62
N ASP A 181 7.35 3.39 0.65
CA ASP A 181 7.10 3.63 -0.77
C ASP A 181 7.05 2.28 -1.51
N ASN A 182 5.86 1.69 -1.52
CA ASN A 182 5.60 0.46 -2.26
C ASN A 182 5.37 0.75 -3.74
N THR A 183 4.97 1.98 -4.08
CA THR A 183 4.71 2.39 -5.46
C THR A 183 5.99 2.28 -6.30
N SER A 184 7.11 2.84 -5.84
CA SER A 184 8.40 2.75 -6.55
C SER A 184 8.87 1.31 -6.82
N ILE A 185 8.52 0.37 -5.95
CA ILE A 185 8.83 -1.05 -6.14
C ILE A 185 7.87 -1.63 -7.18
N LEU A 186 6.57 -1.48 -6.96
CA LEU A 186 5.53 -2.13 -7.78
C LEU A 186 5.50 -1.64 -9.22
N LEU A 187 5.77 -0.35 -9.47
CA LEU A 187 5.76 0.20 -10.83
C LEU A 187 6.83 -0.42 -11.75
N ARG A 188 7.84 -1.11 -11.18
CA ARG A 188 8.84 -1.88 -11.93
C ARG A 188 8.33 -3.23 -12.43
N HIS A 189 7.15 -3.65 -12.00
CA HIS A 189 6.60 -4.98 -12.29
C HIS A 189 5.15 -4.92 -12.76
N VAL A 190 4.39 -3.92 -12.29
CA VAL A 190 3.00 -3.66 -12.64
C VAL A 190 2.90 -2.17 -13.00
N PRO A 191 3.37 -1.78 -14.20
CA PRO A 191 3.33 -0.38 -14.60
C PRO A 191 1.88 0.09 -14.77
N LEU A 192 1.65 1.35 -14.46
CA LEU A 192 0.39 2.03 -14.76
C LEU A 192 0.49 2.77 -16.09
N SER A 193 -0.63 2.93 -16.80
CA SER A 193 -0.75 3.95 -17.83
C SER A 193 -0.56 5.34 -17.20
N GLU A 194 -0.34 6.38 -18.01
CA GLU A 194 -0.24 7.74 -17.47
C GLU A 194 -1.54 8.16 -16.78
N ALA A 195 -2.69 7.92 -17.43
CA ALA A 195 -4.00 8.23 -16.86
C ALA A 195 -4.25 7.51 -15.53
N ASP A 196 -3.97 6.19 -15.45
CA ASP A 196 -4.14 5.44 -14.19
C ASP A 196 -3.18 5.92 -13.09
N TYR A 197 -1.95 6.29 -13.48
CA TYR A 197 -0.98 6.84 -12.55
C TYR A 197 -1.43 8.20 -12.01
N VAL A 198 -1.92 9.09 -12.88
CA VAL A 198 -2.47 10.40 -12.47
C VAL A 198 -3.68 10.21 -11.57
N ALA A 199 -4.62 9.32 -11.92
CA ALA A 199 -5.78 9.01 -11.10
C ALA A 199 -5.38 8.51 -9.70
N PHE A 200 -4.29 7.74 -9.59
CA PHE A 200 -3.75 7.29 -8.31
C PHE A 200 -3.02 8.40 -7.54
N VAL A 201 -2.25 9.27 -8.20
CA VAL A 201 -1.44 10.30 -7.53
C VAL A 201 -2.25 11.54 -7.16
N ALA A 202 -3.21 11.96 -7.99
CA ALA A 202 -3.94 13.20 -7.82
C ALA A 202 -4.62 13.37 -6.45
N PRO A 203 -5.30 12.35 -5.87
CA PRO A 203 -5.95 12.47 -4.56
C PRO A 203 -4.99 12.84 -3.43
N GLY A 204 -3.69 12.54 -3.57
CA GLY A 204 -2.69 12.87 -2.56
C GLY A 204 -2.24 14.33 -2.53
N TYR A 205 -2.51 15.07 -3.61
CA TYR A 205 -2.04 16.44 -3.84
C TYR A 205 -3.16 17.46 -4.08
N VAL A 206 -4.29 17.02 -4.66
CA VAL A 206 -5.41 17.88 -5.02
C VAL A 206 -6.67 17.41 -4.27
N PRO A 207 -7.13 18.16 -3.25
CA PRO A 207 -8.40 17.86 -2.59
C PRO A 207 -9.54 17.81 -3.61
N GLY A 208 -10.35 16.74 -3.58
CA GLY A 208 -11.46 16.57 -4.52
C GLY A 208 -11.05 16.20 -5.96
N ALA A 209 -9.82 15.69 -6.16
CA ALA A 209 -9.29 15.30 -7.47
C ALA A 209 -10.25 14.45 -8.34
N ARG A 210 -11.10 13.60 -7.75
CA ARG A 210 -12.08 12.78 -8.48
C ARG A 210 -13.06 13.58 -9.34
N GLY A 211 -13.33 14.85 -8.99
CA GLY A 211 -14.18 15.74 -9.77
C GLY A 211 -13.45 16.47 -10.90
N LEU A 212 -12.13 16.31 -11.00
CA LEU A 212 -11.29 17.00 -11.98
C LEU A 212 -10.88 16.00 -13.05
N ALA A 213 -10.99 16.40 -14.32
CA ALA A 213 -10.50 15.61 -15.46
C ALA A 213 -8.96 15.74 -15.57
N LEU A 214 -8.24 15.15 -14.62
CA LEU A 214 -6.78 15.08 -14.61
C LEU A 214 -6.36 13.72 -15.18
N ASP A 215 -6.04 13.67 -16.46
CA ASP A 215 -5.63 12.46 -17.18
C ASP A 215 -4.15 12.48 -17.62
N THR A 216 -3.46 13.61 -17.44
CA THR A 216 -2.05 13.80 -17.80
C THR A 216 -1.23 14.35 -16.64
N LEU A 217 0.07 14.05 -16.65
CA LEU A 217 1.02 14.58 -15.66
C LEU A 217 1.11 16.10 -15.72
N ASP A 218 1.06 16.68 -16.92
CA ASP A 218 1.06 18.13 -17.13
C ASP A 218 -0.16 18.80 -16.48
N ALA A 219 -1.35 18.21 -16.64
CA ALA A 219 -2.58 18.72 -16.02
C ALA A 219 -2.50 18.63 -14.48
N LEU A 220 -1.99 17.52 -13.95
CA LEU A 220 -1.77 17.36 -12.51
C LEU A 220 -0.75 18.37 -11.99
N GLU A 221 0.39 18.53 -12.65
CA GLU A 221 1.45 19.44 -12.25
C GLU A 221 0.95 20.89 -12.23
N LYS A 222 0.27 21.32 -13.29
CA LYS A 222 -0.35 22.65 -13.36
C LYS A 222 -1.34 22.87 -12.22
N THR A 223 -2.23 21.90 -11.98
CA THR A 223 -3.24 22.00 -10.92
C THR A 223 -2.60 22.10 -9.53
N VAL A 224 -1.54 21.33 -9.27
CA VAL A 224 -0.81 21.39 -7.99
C VAL A 224 -0.04 22.69 -7.86
N ALA A 225 0.57 23.20 -8.93
CA ALA A 225 1.24 24.50 -8.91
C ALA A 225 0.27 25.65 -8.58
N GLU A 226 -0.99 25.54 -9.01
CA GLU A 226 -2.04 26.53 -8.73
C GLU A 226 -2.63 26.39 -7.32
N GLN A 227 -2.92 25.17 -6.86
CA GLN A 227 -3.67 24.94 -5.61
C GLN A 227 -2.79 24.66 -4.38
N ALA A 228 -1.59 24.11 -4.57
CA ALA A 228 -0.67 23.73 -3.49
C ALA A 228 0.79 23.94 -3.95
N PRO A 229 1.20 25.18 -4.29
CA PRO A 229 2.51 25.48 -4.85
C PRO A 229 3.67 25.00 -3.96
N GLU A 230 3.49 24.93 -2.64
CA GLU A 230 4.48 24.41 -1.70
C GLU A 230 4.76 22.91 -1.86
N ARG A 231 3.85 22.16 -2.51
CA ARG A 231 3.97 20.71 -2.76
C ARG A 231 4.53 20.38 -4.14
N ILE A 232 4.71 21.36 -5.03
CA ILE A 232 5.12 21.10 -6.43
C ILE A 232 6.49 20.41 -6.53
N THR A 233 7.44 20.83 -5.69
CA THR A 233 8.79 20.22 -5.65
C THR A 233 8.74 18.78 -5.16
N GLU A 234 7.85 18.47 -4.22
CA GLU A 234 7.63 17.11 -3.74
C GLU A 234 7.02 16.24 -4.84
N LEU A 235 5.95 16.72 -5.49
CA LEU A 235 5.28 16.04 -6.59
C LEU A 235 6.28 15.68 -7.70
N ARG A 236 7.02 16.67 -8.22
CA ARG A 236 7.98 16.46 -9.31
C ARG A 236 9.01 15.39 -8.97
N ARG A 237 9.57 15.40 -7.76
CA ARG A 237 10.56 14.39 -7.33
C ARG A 237 9.96 12.99 -7.21
N ILE A 238 8.71 12.88 -6.78
CA ILE A 238 8.00 11.60 -6.71
C ILE A 238 7.67 11.10 -8.12
N VAL A 239 7.11 11.94 -9.00
CA VAL A 239 6.81 11.60 -10.40
C VAL A 239 8.07 11.13 -11.11
N GLU A 240 9.16 11.89 -11.04
CA GLU A 240 10.43 11.54 -11.68
C GLU A 240 10.97 10.17 -11.20
N ALA A 241 10.85 9.88 -9.90
CA ALA A 241 11.27 8.60 -9.34
C ALA A 241 10.38 7.43 -9.78
N HIS A 242 9.07 7.64 -9.82
CA HIS A 242 8.10 6.67 -10.27
C HIS A 242 8.19 6.42 -11.78
N GLU A 243 8.46 7.44 -12.59
CA GLU A 243 8.73 7.30 -14.03
C GLU A 243 9.97 6.46 -14.29
N ARG A 244 11.08 6.72 -13.58
CA ARG A 244 12.26 5.85 -13.66
C ARG A 244 11.93 4.39 -13.33
N ALA A 245 11.09 4.15 -12.32
CA ALA A 245 10.65 2.80 -11.98
C ALA A 245 9.81 2.16 -13.10
N ARG A 246 8.90 2.92 -13.74
CA ARG A 246 8.08 2.46 -14.88
C ARG A 246 8.95 2.17 -16.11
N SER A 247 9.90 3.03 -16.44
CA SER A 247 10.79 2.85 -17.60
C SER A 247 11.74 1.67 -17.43
N ALA A 248 12.16 1.36 -16.20
CA ALA A 248 12.98 0.18 -15.91
C ALA A 248 12.26 -1.14 -16.28
N TYR A 249 10.94 -1.21 -16.16
CA TYR A 249 10.15 -2.37 -16.60
C TYR A 249 10.18 -2.57 -18.11
N GLN A 250 10.10 -1.47 -18.87
CA GLN A 250 10.15 -1.52 -20.34
C GLN A 250 11.54 -1.98 -20.82
N ALA A 251 12.60 -1.50 -20.17
CA ALA A 251 13.97 -1.87 -20.50
C ALA A 251 14.30 -3.35 -20.19
N SER A 252 13.62 -3.98 -19.22
CA SER A 252 13.81 -5.40 -18.89
C SER A 252 12.99 -6.37 -19.76
N GLY A 253 12.29 -5.87 -20.78
CA GLY A 253 11.47 -6.69 -21.69
C GLY A 253 10.19 -7.23 -21.04
N GLY A 254 9.74 -6.64 -19.92
CA GLY A 254 8.47 -6.95 -19.28
C GLY A 254 8.33 -8.35 -18.66
N ASN A 255 9.40 -9.16 -18.65
CA ASN A 255 9.31 -10.58 -18.33
C ASN A 255 9.92 -10.90 -16.95
N HIS A 256 9.11 -10.73 -15.92
CA HIS A 256 9.32 -11.34 -14.59
C HIS A 256 8.04 -12.10 -14.22
N GLY A 257 7.76 -13.16 -14.98
CA GLY A 257 6.79 -14.19 -14.62
C GLY A 257 7.27 -15.04 -13.46
#